data_AF-A0A9C8ADL8-F1
#
_entry.id   AF-A0A9C8ADL8-F1
#
_cell.length_a   1.000
_cell.length_b   1.000
_cell.length_c   1.000
_cell.angle_alpha   90.00
_cell.angle_beta   90.00
_cell.angle_gamma   90.00
#
_symmetry.space_group_name_H-M   'P 1'
#
loop_
_entity.id
_entity.type
_entity.pdbx_description
1 polymer ?
#
loop_
_entity_poly.entity_id
_entity_poly.type
_entity_poly.pdbx_seq_one_letter_code
_entity_poly.pdbx_strand_id
1 'polypeptide(L)'
;MSIVKQSTKPLNLNGLSFTPIRRHKRSKPRPIYYKTECLDCDLILGVRLEREYVGALPTRRRTPQQKSCPFCEGTRTSTLKINEKEYIEINQQWDIVDLSETGDENLNDWSSWIV
;
A
#
# COMPACT_ATOMS: atom_id res chain seq x y z
N MET A 1 6.32 10.54 -51.92
CA MET A 1 7.00 10.16 -50.66
C MET A 1 6.97 8.64 -50.56
N SER A 2 8.11 8.00 -50.81
CA SER A 2 8.25 6.54 -50.87
C SER A 2 8.52 5.99 -49.48
N ILE A 3 7.68 5.07 -48.98
CA ILE A 3 7.94 4.33 -47.74
C ILE A 3 8.54 2.98 -48.12
N VAL A 4 9.83 2.83 -47.84
CA VAL A 4 10.59 1.59 -47.98
C VAL A 4 10.05 0.57 -46.97
N LYS A 5 9.42 -0.50 -47.44
CA LYS A 5 9.06 -1.65 -46.60
C LYS A 5 10.31 -2.52 -46.43
N GLN A 6 10.90 -2.49 -45.24
CA GLN A 6 11.97 -3.41 -44.87
C GLN A 6 11.41 -4.84 -44.81
N SER A 7 11.97 -5.71 -45.65
CA SER A 7 11.71 -7.14 -45.68
C SER A 7 12.54 -7.82 -44.59
N THR A 8 11.92 -8.11 -43.45
CA THR A 8 12.53 -8.97 -42.42
C THR A 8 12.24 -10.43 -42.78
N LYS A 9 13.23 -11.08 -43.41
CA LYS A 9 13.21 -12.54 -43.58
C LYS A 9 13.26 -13.21 -42.20
N PRO A 10 12.42 -14.23 -41.93
CA PRO A 10 12.54 -15.01 -40.70
C PRO A 10 13.80 -15.88 -40.74
N LEU A 11 14.61 -15.80 -39.69
CA LEU A 11 15.69 -16.75 -39.44
C LEU A 11 15.07 -18.11 -39.09
N ASN A 12 15.33 -19.08 -39.96
CA ASN A 12 14.87 -20.45 -39.83
C ASN A 12 15.76 -21.17 -38.82
N LEU A 13 15.26 -21.34 -37.59
CA LEU A 13 15.84 -22.19 -36.55
C LEU A 13 14.84 -23.31 -36.27
N ASN A 14 15.19 -24.49 -36.75
CA ASN A 14 14.68 -25.82 -36.43
C ASN A 14 13.55 -25.87 -35.37
N GLY A 15 12.33 -26.15 -35.85
CA GLY A 15 11.53 -27.25 -35.31
C GLY A 15 10.66 -27.02 -34.07
N LEU A 16 10.62 -25.83 -33.46
CA LEU A 16 9.63 -25.53 -32.43
C LEU A 16 9.12 -24.09 -32.61
N SER A 17 7.95 -23.95 -33.24
CA SER A 17 7.24 -22.68 -33.29
C SER A 17 6.78 -22.30 -31.88
N PHE A 18 7.57 -21.46 -31.22
CA PHE A 18 7.20 -20.84 -29.96
C PHE A 18 6.05 -19.86 -30.25
N THR A 19 4.82 -20.35 -30.18
CA THR A 19 3.64 -19.50 -30.24
C THR A 19 3.52 -18.82 -28.88
N PRO A 20 3.70 -17.48 -28.78
CA PRO A 20 3.50 -16.79 -27.53
C PRO A 20 2.01 -16.91 -27.18
N ILE A 21 1.70 -17.77 -26.22
CA ILE A 21 0.35 -17.87 -25.65
C ILE A 21 0.03 -16.49 -25.09
N ARG A 22 -0.83 -15.74 -25.79
CA ARG A 22 -1.41 -14.49 -25.30
C ARG A 22 -2.26 -14.85 -24.10
N ARG A 23 -1.66 -14.87 -22.91
CA ARG A 23 -2.40 -14.99 -21.66
C ARG A 23 -3.24 -13.72 -21.53
N HIS A 24 -4.56 -13.88 -21.44
CA HIS A 24 -5.44 -12.77 -21.09
C HIS A 24 -4.92 -12.12 -19.81
N LYS A 25 -4.81 -10.79 -19.80
CA LYS A 25 -4.46 -10.03 -18.60
C LYS A 25 -5.53 -10.34 -17.55
N ARG A 26 -5.20 -11.14 -16.54
CA ARG A 26 -6.08 -11.35 -15.39
C ARG A 26 -6.30 -10.00 -14.72
N SER A 27 -7.52 -9.74 -14.28
CA SER A 27 -7.82 -8.57 -13.46
C SER A 27 -6.91 -8.58 -12.24
N LYS A 28 -6.33 -7.42 -11.90
CA LYS A 28 -5.57 -7.28 -10.66
C LYS A 28 -6.51 -7.66 -9.49
N PRO A 29 -6.02 -8.41 -8.50
CA PRO A 29 -6.83 -8.73 -7.33
C PRO A 29 -7.26 -7.43 -6.63
N ARG A 30 -8.46 -7.45 -6.09
CA ARG A 30 -8.99 -6.30 -5.37
C ARG A 30 -8.21 -6.10 -4.06
N PRO A 31 -7.93 -4.86 -3.68
CA PRO A 31 -7.37 -4.55 -2.36
C PRO A 31 -8.27 -5.06 -1.23
N ILE A 32 -7.67 -5.47 -0.12
CA ILE A 32 -8.35 -5.78 1.13
C ILE A 32 -7.84 -4.81 2.19
N TYR A 33 -8.76 -4.21 2.94
CA TYR A 33 -8.45 -3.21 3.95
C TYR A 33 -8.70 -3.78 5.34
N TYR A 34 -7.86 -3.42 6.29
CA TYR A 34 -8.01 -3.81 7.69
C TYR A 34 -7.78 -2.63 8.61
N LYS A 35 -8.53 -2.59 9.71
CA LYS A 35 -8.22 -1.76 10.88
C LYS A 35 -7.85 -2.64 12.05
N THR A 36 -7.00 -2.12 12.92
CA THR A 36 -6.70 -2.68 14.23
C THR A 36 -7.17 -1.68 15.28
N GLU A 37 -7.99 -2.14 16.22
CA GLU A 37 -8.53 -1.34 17.31
C GLU A 37 -8.21 -1.97 18.67
N CYS A 38 -8.06 -1.14 19.69
CA CYS A 38 -8.03 -1.58 21.08
C CYS A 38 -9.46 -1.70 21.59
N LEU A 39 -9.82 -2.85 22.17
CA LEU A 39 -11.16 -3.11 22.71
C LEU A 39 -11.35 -2.55 24.12
N ASP A 40 -10.28 -2.10 24.77
CA ASP A 40 -10.34 -1.57 26.13
C ASP A 40 -10.57 -0.05 26.14
N CYS A 41 -10.13 0.66 25.09
CA CYS A 41 -10.30 2.11 24.95
C CYS A 41 -10.90 2.56 23.60
N ASP A 42 -11.39 1.62 22.79
CA ASP A 42 -12.01 1.83 21.48
C ASP A 42 -11.17 2.66 20.49
N LEU A 43 -9.85 2.69 20.67
CA LEU A 43 -8.95 3.48 19.86
C LEU A 43 -8.45 2.69 18.65
N ILE A 44 -8.47 3.32 17.46
CA ILE A 44 -7.86 2.76 16.25
C ILE A 44 -6.34 2.88 16.37
N LEU A 45 -5.65 1.74 16.41
CA LEU A 45 -4.20 1.64 16.55
C LEU A 45 -3.47 1.62 15.21
N GLY A 46 -4.16 1.22 14.15
CA GLY A 46 -3.53 1.01 12.86
C GLY A 46 -4.54 0.73 11.76
N VAL A 47 -4.27 1.23 10.56
CA VAL A 47 -5.02 0.87 9.35
C VAL A 47 -4.03 0.38 8.31
N ARG A 48 -4.39 -0.65 7.54
CA ARG A 48 -3.52 -1.21 6.50
C ARG A 48 -4.28 -1.67 5.28
N LEU A 49 -3.59 -1.58 4.15
CA LEU A 49 -4.01 -2.12 2.88
C LEU A 49 -3.17 -3.37 2.55
N GLU A 50 -3.83 -4.50 2.30
CA GLU A 50 -3.21 -5.69 1.72
C GLU A 50 -3.62 -5.84 0.26
N ARG A 51 -2.62 -6.01 -0.62
CA ARG A 51 -2.84 -6.47 -1.99
C ARG A 51 -2.49 -7.94 -2.05
N GLU A 52 -3.42 -8.76 -2.54
CA GLU A 52 -3.15 -10.17 -2.78
C GLU A 52 -2.02 -10.30 -3.81
N TYR A 53 -0.87 -10.79 -3.38
CA TYR A 53 0.29 -10.95 -4.25
C TYR A 53 0.10 -12.20 -5.11
N VAL A 54 0.04 -12.03 -6.43
CA VAL A 54 -0.19 -13.12 -7.41
C VAL A 54 1.12 -13.75 -7.91
N GLY A 55 2.25 -13.51 -7.25
CA GLY A 55 3.54 -14.07 -7.64
C GLY A 55 3.81 -15.46 -7.05
N ALA A 56 4.80 -16.17 -7.60
CA ALA A 56 5.13 -17.55 -7.22
C ALA A 56 5.88 -17.68 -5.88
N LEU A 57 6.25 -16.56 -5.25
CA LEU A 57 7.00 -16.56 -3.99
C LEU A 57 6.06 -16.42 -2.78
N PRO A 58 6.27 -17.20 -1.71
CA PRO A 58 5.45 -17.12 -0.50
C PRO A 58 5.60 -15.74 0.14
N THR A 59 4.49 -15.01 0.21
CA THR A 59 4.45 -13.72 0.91
C THR A 59 4.36 -13.99 2.40
N ARG A 60 5.50 -13.88 3.11
CA ARG A 60 5.53 -14.03 4.57
C ARG A 60 4.85 -12.80 5.19
N ARG A 61 3.56 -12.90 5.48
CA ARG A 61 2.78 -11.84 6.14
C ARG A 61 3.26 -11.74 7.59
N ARG A 62 4.10 -10.74 7.88
CA ARG A 62 4.37 -10.35 9.26
C ARG A 62 3.29 -9.35 9.65
N THR A 63 2.23 -9.84 10.26
CA THR A 63 1.34 -9.03 11.08
C THR A 63 2.19 -8.56 12.27
N PRO A 64 2.51 -7.26 12.43
CA PRO A 64 3.07 -6.81 13.69
C PRO A 64 2.00 -7.05 14.75
N GLN A 65 2.21 -8.05 15.62
CA GLN A 65 1.38 -8.24 16.79
C GLN A 65 1.79 -7.16 17.80
N GLN A 66 1.11 -6.02 17.77
CA GLN A 66 1.13 -5.12 18.94
C GLN A 66 0.46 -5.88 20.09
N LYS A 67 1.27 -6.24 21.09
CA LYS A 67 0.83 -7.01 22.27
C LYS A 67 0.02 -6.17 23.25
N SER A 68 0.14 -4.84 23.18
CA SER A 68 -0.57 -3.90 24.03
C SER A 68 -0.87 -2.61 23.27
N CYS A 69 -1.95 -1.95 23.69
CA CYS A 69 -2.31 -0.60 23.29
C CYS A 69 -1.31 0.39 23.91
N PRO A 70 -0.72 1.30 23.11
CA PRO A 70 0.23 2.28 23.62
C PRO A 70 -0.41 3.38 24.50
N PHE A 71 -1.74 3.48 24.52
CA PHE A 71 -2.45 4.55 25.24
C PHE A 71 -3.05 4.10 26.56
N CYS A 72 -3.69 2.92 26.59
CA CYS A 72 -4.36 2.41 27.79
C CYS A 72 -3.65 1.18 28.40
N GLU A 73 -2.53 0.75 27.83
CA GLU A 73 -1.81 -0.48 28.17
C GLU A 73 -2.65 -1.77 28.07
N GLY A 74 -3.88 -1.66 27.56
CA GLY A 74 -4.79 -2.78 27.32
C GLY A 74 -4.19 -3.78 26.35
N THR A 75 -4.36 -5.07 26.64
CA THR A 75 -3.81 -6.15 25.81
C THR A 75 -4.81 -6.66 24.77
N ARG A 76 -6.06 -6.17 24.83
CA ARG A 76 -7.13 -6.63 23.95
C ARG A 76 -7.13 -5.78 22.69
N THR A 77 -6.50 -6.29 21.65
CA THR A 77 -6.52 -5.71 20.31
C THR A 77 -7.25 -6.62 19.33
N SER A 78 -8.04 -6.04 18.44
CA SER A 78 -8.79 -6.74 17.39
C SER A 78 -8.43 -6.19 16.03
N THR A 79 -8.20 -7.07 15.06
CA THR A 79 -8.02 -6.67 13.65
C THR A 79 -9.24 -7.08 12.87
N LEU A 80 -9.94 -6.11 12.30
CA LEU A 80 -11.17 -6.29 11.54
C LEU A 80 -10.96 -5.90 10.09
N LYS A 81 -11.65 -6.59 9.19
CA LYS A 81 -11.70 -6.22 7.76
C LYS A 81 -12.67 -5.07 7.58
N ILE A 82 -12.24 -4.03 6.89
CA ILE A 82 -13.03 -2.83 6.62
C ILE A 82 -13.25 -2.65 5.12
N ASN A 83 -14.12 -1.71 4.77
CA ASN A 83 -14.32 -1.30 3.39
C ASN A 83 -13.36 -0.16 2.99
N GLU A 84 -13.31 0.16 1.70
CA GLU A 84 -12.45 1.23 1.17
C GLU A 84 -12.86 2.61 1.68
N LYS A 85 -14.17 2.85 1.86
CA LYS A 85 -14.69 4.14 2.32
C LYS A 85 -14.21 4.46 3.74
N GLU A 86 -14.35 3.50 4.66
CA GLU A 86 -13.89 3.59 6.05
C GLU A 86 -12.37 3.74 6.12
N TYR A 87 -11.62 3.04 5.26
CA TYR A 87 -10.18 3.22 5.14
C TYR A 87 -9.78 4.66 4.78
N ILE A 88 -10.48 5.25 3.80
CA ILE A 88 -10.23 6.64 3.38
C ILE A 88 -10.60 7.62 4.50
N GLU A 89 -11.76 7.42 5.13
CA GLU A 89 -12.23 8.29 6.22
C GLU A 89 -11.23 8.32 7.39
N ILE A 90 -10.72 7.16 7.82
CA ILE A 90 -9.74 7.11 8.93
C ILE A 90 -8.44 7.81 8.54
N ASN A 91 -7.93 7.56 7.33
CA ASN A 91 -6.69 8.22 6.89
C ASN A 91 -6.86 9.74 6.77
N GLN A 92 -8.01 10.22 6.28
CA GLN A 92 -8.29 11.66 6.23
C GLN A 92 -8.30 12.29 7.62
N GLN A 93 -8.85 11.60 8.63
CA GLN A 93 -8.82 12.08 10.00
C GLN A 93 -7.40 12.18 10.55
N TRP A 94 -6.53 11.22 10.22
CA TRP A 94 -5.12 11.25 10.64
C TRP A 94 -4.33 12.34 9.92
N ASP A 95 -4.52 12.50 8.61
CA ASP A 95 -3.88 13.56 7.83
C ASP A 95 -4.23 14.96 8.36
N ILE A 96 -5.46 15.16 8.84
CA ILE A 96 -5.90 16.44 9.43
C ILE A 96 -5.18 16.72 10.76
N VAL A 97 -4.97 15.70 11.59
CA VAL A 97 -4.27 15.85 12.88
C VAL A 97 -2.82 16.26 12.64
N ASP A 98 -2.12 15.57 11.74
CA ASP A 98 -0.73 15.89 11.38
C ASP A 98 -0.58 17.34 10.87
N LEU A 99 -1.54 17.82 10.06
CA LEU A 99 -1.54 19.19 9.57
C LEU A 99 -1.81 20.22 10.67
N SER A 100 -2.67 19.90 11.65
CA SER A 100 -2.96 20.80 12.76
C SER A 100 -1.78 20.99 13.72
N GLU A 101 -0.95 19.96 13.90
CA GLU A 101 0.27 20.05 14.73
C GLU A 101 1.38 20.88 14.05
N THR A 102 1.45 20.86 12.71
CA THR A 102 2.40 21.69 11.95
C THR A 102 2.03 23.17 11.84
N GLY A 103 0.81 23.55 12.22
CA GLY A 103 0.32 24.94 12.14
C GLY A 103 0.92 25.89 13.18
N ASP A 104 1.48 25.35 14.26
CA ASP A 104 1.94 26.12 15.42
C ASP A 104 3.47 26.26 15.53
N GLU A 105 4.25 25.62 14.64
CA GLU A 105 5.73 25.71 14.63
C GLU A 105 6.30 26.78 13.68
N ASN A 106 5.54 27.84 13.39
CA ASN A 106 6.05 28.98 12.61
C ASN A 106 6.33 30.22 13.46
N LEU A 107 7.04 30.01 14.57
CA LEU A 107 7.66 31.11 15.32
C LEU A 107 8.97 30.64 15.96
N ASN A 108 10.06 31.20 15.44
CA ASN A 108 11.44 31.17 15.95
C ASN A 108 12.26 29.93 15.60
N ASP A 109 13.23 30.09 14.69
CA ASP A 109 14.62 30.35 15.10
C ASP A 109 15.64 30.07 13.97
N TRP A 110 15.47 30.73 12.81
CA TRP A 110 16.45 30.69 11.70
C TRP A 110 17.35 31.93 11.67
N SER A 111 17.15 32.87 12.61
CA SER A 111 17.91 34.13 12.69
C SER A 111 19.22 34.03 13.48
N SER A 112 19.53 32.89 14.11
CA SER A 112 20.72 32.77 14.96
C SER A 112 22.02 32.36 14.24
N TRP A 113 22.03 32.25 12.89
CA TRP A 113 23.20 31.75 12.14
C TRP A 113 23.91 32.83 11.31
N ILE A 114 23.45 34.07 11.39
CA ILE A 114 24.10 35.22 10.74
C ILE A 114 24.82 36.01 11.83
N VAL A 115 26.02 35.56 12.19
CA VAL A 115 27.07 36.37 12.81
C VAL A 115 28.37 36.12 12.05
#